data_AF-A0A9D7C890-F1
#
_entry.id   AF-A0A9D7C890-F1
#
_cell.length_a   1.000
_cell.length_b   1.000
_cell.length_c   1.000
_cell.angle_alpha   90.00
_cell.angle_beta   90.00
_cell.angle_gamma   90.00
#
_symmetry.space_group_name_H-M   'P 1'
#
loop_
_entity.id
_entity.type
_entity.pdbx_description
1 polymer ?
#
loop_
_entity_poly.entity_id
_entity_poly.type
_entity_poly.pdbx_seq_one_letter_code
_entity_poly.pdbx_strand_id
1 'polypeptide(L)'
;MASFPAELLDDTEARAVRLVALALLADAEAHRERLSQPDDPEALHDFRVAVRRLRSWLRAHGDVLGRDAPTRAHKWLGRLAAATNRGRDNEVFTGWLLAEKATLTARQRVGATWLVQRLTVEKAAADAQVLAEVSRDFERARLLLAKRLPTYRLRLHVHEGVREPTFAGAMSVLVRGKAATLRRRLESVRTVHDDESAHRARIAGKRLRYVLEPIVPHVAEGEATLARLKRLQDALGDFHDAHVWQGVVADAAEQVTREEAARLLEPPPVDAEGKPVRRHVRSARPGLVAIHGHVVARVTDTFEAIVRDWSGDALQPLMDGVEAMAEELDLRARSGVEIERKYLLRGLPLHMPNATVQHIVQGYLPGMRLVERLRRVRVGEVERFFRTVKSGTGLVRTELEEECSRAVFDTLWPLTLGRRVEKRRHVVAEGSLHWEVDEFTDRELVLAEIELPSADITAEFPAWLLSVVERDVTGDGAYVNAALAC
;
A
#
# COMPACT_ATOMS: atom_id res chain seq x y z
N MET A 1 8.72 10.61 5.08
CA MET A 1 7.59 9.99 4.35
C MET A 1 6.44 10.97 4.38
N ALA A 2 5.71 11.13 3.28
CA ALA A 2 4.50 11.92 3.27
C ALA A 2 3.50 11.36 4.31
N SER A 3 2.98 12.24 5.14
CA SER A 3 1.86 11.92 6.03
C SER A 3 0.57 12.12 5.26
N PHE A 4 -0.35 11.17 5.36
CA PHE A 4 -1.66 11.24 4.74
C PHE A 4 -2.74 11.44 5.81
N PRO A 5 -3.86 12.09 5.47
CA PRO A 5 -5.01 12.17 6.38
C PRO A 5 -5.53 10.77 6.72
N ALA A 6 -6.12 10.62 7.91
CA ALA A 6 -6.63 9.32 8.39
C ALA A 6 -7.73 8.76 7.48
N GLU A 7 -8.44 9.64 6.78
CA GLU A 7 -9.54 9.37 5.86
C GLU A 7 -9.06 8.89 4.48
N LEU A 8 -7.74 8.82 4.22
CA LEU A 8 -7.19 8.34 2.94
C LEU A 8 -7.74 6.94 2.58
N LEU A 9 -7.88 6.06 3.58
CA LEU A 9 -8.39 4.70 3.40
C LEU A 9 -9.87 4.65 3.01
N ASP A 10 -10.65 5.66 3.40
CA ASP A 10 -12.09 5.75 3.13
C ASP A 10 -12.40 6.46 1.81
N ASP A 11 -11.41 7.12 1.20
CA ASP A 11 -11.55 7.78 -0.10
C ASP A 11 -11.71 6.74 -1.23
N THR A 12 -12.20 7.21 -2.37
CA THR A 12 -12.25 6.42 -3.62
C THR A 12 -10.84 5.96 -4.01
N GLU A 13 -10.71 4.71 -4.50
CA GLU A 13 -9.42 4.19 -4.98
C GLU A 13 -8.77 5.15 -5.99
N ALA A 14 -9.58 5.70 -6.90
CA ALA A 14 -9.12 6.60 -7.95
C ALA A 14 -8.43 7.87 -7.41
N ARG A 15 -8.97 8.45 -6.34
CA ARG A 15 -8.43 9.68 -5.75
C ARG A 15 -7.24 9.38 -4.85
N ALA A 16 -7.37 8.42 -3.94
CA ALA A 16 -6.31 8.07 -2.99
C ALA A 16 -5.01 7.66 -3.69
N VAL A 17 -5.11 6.79 -4.71
CA VAL A 17 -3.94 6.36 -5.50
C VAL A 17 -3.21 7.55 -6.13
N ARG A 18 -3.95 8.57 -6.60
CA ARG A 18 -3.37 9.80 -7.19
C ARG A 18 -2.70 10.67 -6.15
N LEU A 19 -3.33 10.83 -4.98
CA LEU A 19 -2.74 11.59 -3.86
C LEU A 19 -1.42 10.96 -3.43
N VAL A 20 -1.37 9.64 -3.26
CA VAL A 20 -0.13 8.93 -2.93
C VAL A 20 0.91 9.07 -4.04
N ALA A 21 0.51 8.95 -5.32
CA ALA A 21 1.42 9.12 -6.44
C ALA A 21 2.03 10.53 -6.51
N LEU A 22 1.23 11.58 -6.23
CA LEU A 22 1.69 12.97 -6.17
C LEU A 22 2.64 13.19 -4.99
N ALA A 23 2.33 12.62 -3.82
CA ALA A 23 3.20 12.72 -2.66
C ALA A 23 4.56 12.01 -2.87
N LEU A 24 4.56 10.83 -3.50
CA LEU A 24 5.79 10.13 -3.89
C LEU A 24 6.59 10.88 -4.96
N LEU A 25 5.91 11.63 -5.83
CA LEU A 25 6.58 12.50 -6.80
C LEU A 25 7.26 13.68 -6.09
N ALA A 26 6.56 14.35 -5.16
CA ALA A 26 7.11 15.44 -4.37
C ALA A 26 8.31 14.99 -3.50
N ASP A 27 8.23 13.81 -2.88
CA ASP A 27 9.34 13.19 -2.14
C ASP A 27 10.58 13.00 -3.04
N ALA A 28 10.38 12.49 -4.26
CA ALA A 28 11.46 12.35 -5.23
C ALA A 28 12.01 13.70 -5.72
N GLU A 29 11.16 14.73 -5.88
CA GLU A 29 11.60 16.09 -6.21
C GLU A 29 12.49 16.69 -5.10
N ALA A 30 12.09 16.58 -3.84
CA ALA A 30 12.85 17.08 -2.70
C ALA A 30 14.23 16.40 -2.58
N HIS A 31 14.29 15.08 -2.78
CA HIS A 31 15.57 14.37 -2.78
C HIS A 31 16.45 14.70 -3.99
N ARG A 32 15.86 15.07 -5.13
CA ARG A 32 16.62 15.54 -6.29
C ARG A 32 17.33 16.87 -6.00
N GLU A 33 16.68 17.78 -5.27
CA GLU A 33 17.27 19.08 -4.91
C GLU A 33 18.54 18.90 -4.07
N ARG A 34 18.56 17.90 -3.17
CA ARG A 34 19.73 17.53 -2.38
C ARG A 34 20.93 17.10 -3.22
N LEU A 35 20.73 16.57 -4.44
CA LEU A 35 21.84 16.19 -5.34
C LEU A 35 22.69 17.37 -5.80
N SER A 36 22.16 18.60 -5.71
CA SER A 36 22.90 19.81 -6.08
C SER A 36 23.83 20.28 -4.96
N GLN A 37 23.77 19.65 -3.77
CA GLN A 37 24.59 19.99 -2.61
C GLN A 37 25.85 19.11 -2.63
N PRO A 38 27.07 19.70 -2.71
CA PRO A 38 28.32 18.93 -2.86
C PRO A 38 28.64 18.00 -1.67
N ASP A 39 28.08 18.27 -0.49
CA ASP A 39 28.48 17.64 0.78
C ASP A 39 27.45 16.64 1.34
N ASP A 40 26.47 16.21 0.55
CA ASP A 40 25.48 15.19 0.95
C ASP A 40 25.77 13.83 0.28
N PRO A 41 26.58 12.95 0.92
CA PRO A 41 26.96 11.66 0.34
C PRO A 41 25.76 10.70 0.18
N GLU A 42 24.66 10.91 0.89
CA GLU A 42 23.46 10.06 0.85
C GLU A 42 22.38 10.59 -0.11
N ALA A 43 22.51 11.82 -0.63
CA ALA A 43 21.50 12.43 -1.51
C ALA A 43 21.15 11.53 -2.71
N LEU A 44 22.16 10.95 -3.37
CA LEU A 44 21.96 10.05 -4.50
C LEU A 44 21.25 8.76 -4.09
N HIS A 45 21.58 8.23 -2.91
CA HIS A 45 20.91 7.05 -2.38
C HIS A 45 19.42 7.32 -2.14
N ASP A 46 19.11 8.38 -1.39
CA ASP A 46 17.74 8.73 -1.01
C ASP A 46 16.87 9.04 -2.24
N PHE A 47 17.42 9.79 -3.20
CA PHE A 47 16.73 10.09 -4.46
C PHE A 47 16.36 8.81 -5.23
N ARG A 48 17.28 7.84 -5.29
CA ARG A 48 17.02 6.55 -5.95
C ARG A 48 15.95 5.74 -5.23
N VAL A 49 15.92 5.78 -3.90
CA VAL A 49 14.89 5.12 -3.09
C VAL A 49 13.53 5.74 -3.40
N ALA A 50 13.41 7.08 -3.41
CA ALA A 50 12.18 7.79 -3.73
C ALA A 50 11.69 7.48 -5.16
N VAL A 51 12.58 7.51 -6.16
CA VAL A 51 12.25 7.13 -7.55
C VAL A 51 11.74 5.69 -7.63
N ARG A 52 12.33 4.76 -6.88
CA ARG A 52 11.91 3.34 -6.89
C ARG A 52 10.53 3.15 -6.26
N ARG A 53 10.23 3.87 -5.17
CA ARG A 53 8.89 3.91 -4.54
C ARG A 53 7.83 4.40 -5.54
N LEU A 54 8.07 5.57 -6.15
CA LEU A 54 7.18 6.15 -7.17
C LEU A 54 6.95 5.18 -8.33
N ARG A 55 8.02 4.57 -8.87
CA ARG A 55 7.89 3.58 -9.95
C ARG A 55 7.05 2.38 -9.56
N SER A 56 7.28 1.84 -8.36
CA SER A 56 6.52 0.69 -7.88
C SER A 56 5.03 1.03 -7.77
N TRP A 57 4.71 2.21 -7.26
CA TRP A 57 3.33 2.71 -7.15
C TRP A 57 2.66 2.88 -8.51
N LEU A 58 3.31 3.57 -9.46
CA LEU A 58 2.81 3.77 -10.82
C LEU A 58 2.55 2.45 -11.55
N ARG A 59 3.40 1.45 -11.31
CA ARG A 59 3.22 0.10 -11.89
C ARG A 59 2.07 -0.65 -11.24
N ALA A 60 1.91 -0.54 -9.91
CA ALA A 60 0.89 -1.26 -9.18
C ALA A 60 -0.53 -0.76 -9.51
N HIS A 61 -0.68 0.54 -9.74
CA HIS A 61 -1.98 1.18 -9.97
C HIS A 61 -2.13 1.80 -11.37
N GLY A 62 -1.42 1.27 -12.37
CA GLY A 62 -1.45 1.81 -13.74
C GLY A 62 -2.85 1.83 -14.36
N ASP A 63 -3.72 0.89 -13.98
CA ASP A 63 -5.09 0.78 -14.46
C ASP A 63 -5.96 1.92 -13.93
N VAL A 64 -5.83 2.23 -12.64
CA VAL A 64 -6.55 3.31 -11.94
C VAL A 64 -6.08 4.69 -12.40
N LEU A 65 -4.77 4.83 -12.64
CA LEU A 65 -4.13 6.09 -13.03
C LEU A 65 -4.31 6.45 -14.51
N GLY A 66 -4.81 5.52 -15.33
CA GLY A 66 -4.90 5.67 -16.79
C GLY A 66 -3.58 5.33 -17.47
N ARG A 67 -3.46 4.09 -17.96
CA ARG A 67 -2.22 3.37 -18.34
C ARG A 67 -1.13 4.18 -19.06
N ASP A 68 -1.48 5.08 -19.97
CA ASP A 68 -0.51 5.75 -20.86
C ASP A 68 0.55 6.58 -20.13
N ALA A 69 0.13 7.51 -19.27
CA ALA A 69 1.05 8.43 -18.60
C ALA A 69 1.92 7.73 -17.54
N PRO A 70 1.36 6.91 -16.62
CA PRO A 70 2.14 6.12 -15.66
C PRO A 70 3.11 5.15 -16.33
N THR A 71 2.74 4.51 -17.45
CA THR A 71 3.63 3.57 -18.17
C THR A 71 4.83 4.28 -18.76
N ARG A 72 4.63 5.46 -19.39
CA ARG A 72 5.72 6.27 -19.93
C ARG A 72 6.64 6.79 -18.82
N ALA A 73 6.07 7.36 -17.76
CA ALA A 73 6.83 7.83 -16.61
C ALA A 73 7.62 6.69 -15.95
N HIS A 74 7.00 5.54 -15.71
CA HIS A 74 7.65 4.34 -15.18
C HIS A 74 8.86 3.90 -16.03
N LYS A 75 8.75 4.00 -17.37
CA LYS A 75 9.84 3.68 -18.31
C LYS A 75 11.01 4.65 -18.16
N TRP A 76 10.75 5.96 -18.16
CA TRP A 76 11.80 6.99 -18.01
C TRP A 76 12.51 6.89 -16.66
N LEU A 77 11.74 6.81 -15.57
CA LEU A 77 12.26 6.58 -14.23
C LEU A 77 13.01 5.23 -14.13
N GLY A 78 12.68 4.25 -14.98
CA GLY A 78 13.36 2.96 -15.07
C GLY A 78 14.76 3.06 -15.66
N ARG A 79 14.97 3.91 -16.66
CA ARG A 79 16.32 4.17 -17.21
C ARG A 79 17.20 4.86 -16.18
N LEU A 80 16.64 5.86 -15.50
CA LEU A 80 17.27 6.54 -14.38
C LEU A 80 17.74 5.56 -13.29
N ALA A 81 16.85 4.68 -12.84
CA ALA A 81 17.20 3.66 -11.86
C ALA A 81 18.30 2.71 -12.38
N ALA A 82 18.23 2.30 -13.66
CA ALA A 82 19.23 1.41 -14.26
C ALA A 82 20.61 2.04 -14.37
N ALA A 83 20.71 3.30 -14.79
CA ALA A 83 21.97 4.04 -14.91
C ALA A 83 22.74 4.12 -13.58
N THR A 84 22.02 4.16 -12.47
CA THR A 84 22.60 4.28 -11.13
C THR A 84 23.00 2.94 -10.50
N ASN A 85 22.49 1.80 -10.99
CA ASN A 85 22.65 0.50 -10.31
C ASN A 85 24.12 0.13 -10.07
N ARG A 86 24.94 0.16 -11.12
CA ARG A 86 26.35 -0.23 -11.06
C ARG A 86 27.17 0.56 -10.04
N GLY A 87 26.95 1.88 -9.93
CA GLY A 87 27.63 2.72 -8.95
C GLY A 87 27.32 2.33 -7.50
N ARG A 88 26.06 1.95 -7.21
CA ARG A 88 25.68 1.49 -5.86
C ARG A 88 26.22 0.10 -5.55
N ASP A 89 26.16 -0.81 -6.51
CA ASP A 89 26.66 -2.18 -6.31
C ASP A 89 28.17 -2.14 -5.98
N ASN A 90 28.92 -1.28 -6.69
CA ASN A 90 30.35 -1.04 -6.42
C ASN A 90 30.60 -0.38 -5.07
N GLU A 91 29.75 0.56 -4.64
CA GLU A 91 29.85 1.22 -3.34
C GLU A 91 29.65 0.23 -2.18
N VAL A 92 28.58 -0.57 -2.23
CA VAL A 92 28.30 -1.58 -1.19
C VAL A 92 29.44 -2.60 -1.14
N PHE A 93 29.92 -3.06 -2.30
CA PHE A 93 31.01 -4.02 -2.34
C PHE A 93 32.33 -3.45 -1.81
N THR A 94 32.64 -2.19 -2.13
CA THR A 94 33.82 -1.48 -1.60
C THR A 94 33.76 -1.39 -0.08
N GLY A 95 32.60 -1.05 0.50
CA GLY A 95 32.41 -1.02 1.95
C GLY A 95 32.70 -2.38 2.60
N TRP A 96 32.19 -3.46 2.02
CA TRP A 96 32.48 -4.81 2.49
C TRP A 96 33.97 -5.19 2.37
N LEU A 97 34.62 -4.91 1.23
CA LEU A 97 36.04 -5.19 1.03
C LEU A 97 36.95 -4.46 2.02
N LEU A 98 36.59 -3.22 2.39
CA LEU A 98 37.34 -2.45 3.39
C LEU A 98 37.24 -3.07 4.79
N ALA A 99 36.07 -3.60 5.16
CA ALA A 99 35.88 -4.32 6.42
C ALA A 99 36.68 -5.65 6.43
N GLU A 100 36.65 -6.40 5.31
CA GLU A 100 37.41 -7.65 5.18
C GLU A 100 38.93 -7.47 5.15
N LYS A 101 39.43 -6.27 4.86
CA LYS A 101 40.88 -6.05 4.77
C LYS A 101 41.64 -6.43 6.05
N ALA A 102 40.97 -6.41 7.20
CA ALA A 102 41.53 -6.81 8.49
C ALA A 102 41.79 -8.32 8.62
N THR A 103 41.02 -9.16 7.92
CA THR A 103 41.14 -10.63 7.96
C THR A 103 42.22 -11.16 7.00
N LEU A 104 42.68 -10.31 6.08
CA LEU A 104 43.65 -10.66 5.04
C LEU A 104 45.11 -10.47 5.48
N THR A 105 45.99 -11.38 5.07
CA THR A 105 47.46 -11.24 5.23
C THR A 105 48.02 -10.06 4.44
N ALA A 106 49.23 -9.61 4.78
CA ALA A 106 49.89 -8.49 4.07
C ALA A 106 50.01 -8.71 2.56
N ARG A 107 50.21 -9.96 2.10
CA ARG A 107 50.25 -10.32 0.68
C ARG A 107 48.87 -10.25 0.03
N GLN A 108 47.82 -10.67 0.72
CA GLN A 108 46.45 -10.66 0.21
C GLN A 108 45.86 -9.23 0.18
N ARG A 109 46.24 -8.36 1.11
CA ARG A 109 45.80 -6.95 1.14
C ARG A 109 46.12 -6.16 -0.13
N VAL A 110 47.11 -6.61 -0.92
CA VAL A 110 47.42 -6.06 -2.24
C VAL A 110 46.23 -6.24 -3.20
N GLY A 111 45.64 -7.44 -3.25
CA GLY A 111 44.48 -7.70 -4.11
C GLY A 111 43.22 -6.96 -3.67
N ALA A 112 42.97 -6.87 -2.36
CA ALA A 112 41.86 -6.07 -1.83
C ALA A 112 41.98 -4.59 -2.21
N THR A 113 43.18 -4.02 -2.04
CA THR A 113 43.43 -2.61 -2.39
C THR A 113 43.27 -2.36 -3.89
N TRP A 114 43.77 -3.27 -4.72
CA TRP A 114 43.60 -3.20 -6.18
C TRP A 114 42.11 -3.21 -6.57
N LEU A 115 41.33 -4.12 -6.00
CA LEU A 115 39.90 -4.24 -6.31
C LEU A 115 39.11 -3.01 -5.84
N VAL A 116 39.38 -2.51 -4.63
CA VAL A 116 38.77 -1.27 -4.12
C VAL A 116 39.06 -0.08 -5.04
N GLN A 117 40.31 0.09 -5.49
CA GLN A 117 40.68 1.17 -6.41
C GLN A 117 39.90 1.07 -7.73
N ARG A 118 39.83 -0.13 -8.32
CA ARG A 118 39.05 -0.37 -9.54
C ARG A 118 37.57 -0.02 -9.35
N LEU A 119 36.92 -0.54 -8.32
CA LEU A 119 35.51 -0.30 -8.05
C LEU A 119 35.22 1.19 -7.80
N THR A 120 36.15 1.91 -7.16
CA THR A 120 36.05 3.35 -6.93
C THR A 120 36.09 4.14 -8.24
N VAL A 121 37.00 3.80 -9.15
CA VAL A 121 37.09 4.42 -10.48
C VAL A 121 35.82 4.14 -11.30
N GLU A 122 35.35 2.89 -11.30
CA GLU A 122 34.11 2.52 -11.98
C GLU A 122 32.88 3.23 -11.38
N LYS A 123 32.83 3.41 -10.06
CA LYS A 123 31.78 4.18 -9.37
C LYS A 123 31.80 5.64 -9.82
N ALA A 124 32.96 6.29 -9.78
CA ALA A 124 33.09 7.70 -10.17
C ALA A 124 32.65 7.94 -11.63
N ALA A 125 32.99 7.02 -12.53
CA ALA A 125 32.54 7.07 -13.92
C ALA A 125 31.00 6.91 -14.04
N ALA A 126 30.40 5.99 -13.27
CA ALA A 126 28.96 5.80 -13.24
C ALA A 126 28.22 7.02 -12.65
N ASP A 127 28.71 7.59 -11.56
CA ASP A 127 28.10 8.75 -10.89
C ASP A 127 28.13 10.00 -11.80
N ALA A 128 29.20 10.20 -12.57
CA ALA A 128 29.28 11.28 -13.55
C ALA A 128 28.25 11.14 -14.68
N GLN A 129 28.00 9.91 -15.16
CA GLN A 129 26.97 9.62 -16.16
C GLN A 129 25.56 9.85 -15.60
N VAL A 130 25.33 9.47 -14.35
CA VAL A 130 24.07 9.59 -13.63
C VAL A 130 23.64 11.06 -13.52
N LEU A 131 24.51 12.00 -13.13
CA LEU A 131 24.17 13.42 -12.98
C LEU A 131 23.60 14.04 -14.28
N ALA A 132 24.11 13.62 -15.44
CA ALA A 132 23.62 14.08 -16.75
C ALA A 132 22.27 13.45 -17.14
N GLU A 133 22.06 12.16 -16.85
CA GLU A 133 20.84 11.42 -17.21
C GLU A 133 19.66 11.68 -16.25
N VAL A 134 19.94 11.81 -14.95
CA VAL A 134 18.96 12.10 -13.88
C VAL A 134 18.12 13.32 -14.22
N SER A 135 18.76 14.39 -14.67
CA SER A 135 18.09 15.67 -14.87
C SER A 135 17.04 15.64 -15.97
N ARG A 136 17.22 14.83 -17.03
CA ARG A 136 16.32 14.87 -18.20
C ARG A 136 15.14 13.91 -18.07
N ASP A 137 15.38 12.63 -17.78
CA ASP A 137 14.32 11.63 -17.78
C ASP A 137 13.44 11.75 -16.52
N PHE A 138 14.01 12.20 -15.39
CA PHE A 138 13.20 12.56 -14.22
C PHE A 138 12.31 13.76 -14.52
N GLU A 139 12.84 14.86 -15.06
CA GLU A 139 12.06 16.08 -15.32
C GLU A 139 10.92 15.83 -16.30
N ARG A 140 11.14 14.97 -17.31
CA ARG A 140 10.06 14.51 -18.20
C ARG A 140 8.96 13.74 -17.48
N ALA A 141 9.34 12.81 -16.60
CA ALA A 141 8.38 12.05 -15.81
C ALA A 141 7.60 12.99 -14.86
N ARG A 142 8.32 13.91 -14.21
CA ARG A 142 7.80 14.92 -13.31
C ARG A 142 6.75 15.80 -13.96
N LEU A 143 7.08 16.45 -15.07
CA LEU A 143 6.15 17.30 -15.83
C LEU A 143 4.93 16.53 -16.33
N LEU A 144 5.12 15.29 -16.81
CA LEU A 144 4.01 14.45 -17.28
C LEU A 144 3.05 14.09 -16.15
N LEU A 145 3.59 13.64 -15.00
CA LEU A 145 2.79 13.21 -13.86
C LEU A 145 2.12 14.40 -13.17
N ALA A 146 2.84 15.50 -12.95
CA ALA A 146 2.29 16.74 -12.39
C ALA A 146 1.15 17.31 -13.25
N LYS A 147 1.19 17.12 -14.58
CA LYS A 147 0.09 17.50 -15.47
C LYS A 147 -1.10 16.55 -15.42
N ARG A 148 -0.88 15.24 -15.24
CA ARG A 148 -1.90 14.20 -15.47
C ARG A 148 -2.57 13.68 -14.20
N LEU A 149 -1.85 13.64 -13.09
CA LEU A 149 -2.36 13.09 -11.83
C LEU A 149 -3.38 14.01 -11.12
N PRO A 150 -3.27 15.36 -11.14
CA PRO A 150 -4.20 16.21 -10.40
C PRO A 150 -5.65 16.20 -10.92
N THR A 151 -5.86 15.83 -12.19
CA THR A 151 -7.19 15.84 -12.82
C THR A 151 -7.60 14.44 -13.24
N TYR A 152 -8.81 14.00 -12.87
CA TYR A 152 -9.38 12.73 -13.30
C TYR A 152 -10.88 12.87 -13.56
N ARG A 153 -11.44 11.92 -14.32
CA ARG A 153 -12.87 11.85 -14.58
C ARG A 153 -13.46 10.70 -13.77
N LEU A 154 -14.42 11.03 -12.93
CA LEU A 154 -15.25 10.08 -12.21
C LEU A 154 -16.45 9.68 -13.08
N ARG A 155 -16.78 8.39 -13.16
CA ARG A 155 -18.05 7.94 -13.77
C ARG A 155 -18.93 7.41 -12.67
N LEU A 156 -19.95 8.18 -12.31
CA LEU A 156 -20.95 7.78 -11.34
C LEU A 156 -22.02 6.94 -12.04
N HIS A 157 -22.07 5.64 -11.74
CA HIS A 157 -23.10 4.73 -12.24
C HIS A 157 -24.37 4.88 -11.40
N VAL A 158 -25.27 5.75 -11.84
CA VAL A 158 -26.48 6.14 -11.09
C VAL A 158 -27.54 5.00 -11.03
N HIS A 159 -27.41 3.97 -11.86
CA HIS A 159 -28.44 2.93 -12.03
C HIS A 159 -27.99 1.49 -11.70
N GLU A 160 -26.70 1.23 -11.48
CA GLU A 160 -26.20 -0.15 -11.39
C GLU A 160 -25.82 -0.60 -9.97
N GLY A 161 -25.94 0.25 -8.94
CA GLY A 161 -25.50 -0.11 -7.58
C GLY A 161 -24.02 -0.48 -7.48
N VAL A 162 -23.25 -0.28 -8.57
CA VAL A 162 -21.81 -0.54 -8.63
C VAL A 162 -21.14 0.55 -7.80
N ARG A 163 -20.78 0.18 -6.57
CA ARG A 163 -19.99 1.03 -5.68
C ARG A 163 -18.58 1.09 -6.26
N GLU A 164 -18.03 2.30 -6.40
CA GLU A 164 -16.60 2.41 -6.65
C GLU A 164 -15.83 1.77 -5.49
N PRO A 165 -14.78 1.01 -5.77
CA PRO A 165 -13.95 0.44 -4.72
C PRO A 165 -13.36 1.57 -3.87
N THR A 166 -13.49 1.44 -2.55
CA THR A 166 -12.72 2.27 -1.62
C THR A 166 -11.25 1.94 -1.74
N PHE A 167 -10.40 2.89 -1.37
CA PHE A 167 -8.97 2.67 -1.37
C PHE A 167 -8.58 1.51 -0.45
N ALA A 168 -9.20 1.41 0.73
CA ALA A 168 -9.00 0.26 1.63
C ALA A 168 -9.30 -1.08 0.96
N GLY A 169 -10.46 -1.22 0.31
CA GLY A 169 -10.85 -2.48 -0.34
C GLY A 169 -9.93 -2.86 -1.50
N ALA A 170 -9.54 -1.87 -2.32
CA ALA A 170 -8.59 -2.10 -3.40
C ALA A 170 -7.19 -2.50 -2.88
N MET A 171 -6.73 -1.84 -1.81
CA MET A 171 -5.44 -2.13 -1.19
C MET A 171 -5.40 -3.51 -0.55
N SER A 172 -6.47 -3.95 0.11
CA SER A 172 -6.58 -5.31 0.65
C SER A 172 -6.32 -6.38 -0.43
N VAL A 173 -7.04 -6.30 -1.55
CA VAL A 173 -6.88 -7.24 -2.68
C VAL A 173 -5.45 -7.20 -3.24
N LEU A 174 -4.90 -6.00 -3.42
CA LEU A 174 -3.55 -5.82 -3.95
C LEU A 174 -2.48 -6.39 -3.02
N VAL A 175 -2.60 -6.15 -1.71
CA VAL A 175 -1.66 -6.59 -0.68
C VAL A 175 -1.64 -8.12 -0.60
N ARG A 176 -2.81 -8.78 -0.54
CA ARG A 176 -2.88 -10.25 -0.56
C ARG A 176 -2.25 -10.84 -1.82
N GLY A 177 -2.53 -10.28 -2.99
CA GLY A 177 -1.92 -10.72 -4.25
C GLY A 177 -0.39 -10.60 -4.27
N LYS A 178 0.15 -9.53 -3.66
CA LYS A 178 1.59 -9.30 -3.53
C LYS A 178 2.24 -10.22 -2.49
N ALA A 179 1.59 -10.46 -1.35
CA ALA A 179 2.03 -11.43 -0.34
C ALA A 179 2.06 -12.86 -0.89
N ALA A 180 1.00 -13.30 -1.56
CA ALA A 180 0.95 -14.62 -2.19
C ALA A 180 2.06 -14.78 -3.25
N THR A 181 2.36 -13.71 -4.01
CA THR A 181 3.48 -13.71 -4.95
C THR A 181 4.83 -13.82 -4.23
N LEU A 182 5.03 -13.07 -3.15
CA LEU A 182 6.27 -13.15 -2.35
C LEU A 182 6.47 -14.56 -1.80
N ARG A 183 5.45 -15.15 -1.18
CA ARG A 183 5.48 -16.52 -0.63
C ARG A 183 5.92 -17.53 -1.68
N ARG A 184 5.25 -17.58 -2.84
CA ARG A 184 5.60 -18.49 -3.94
C ARG A 184 7.03 -18.30 -4.45
N ARG A 185 7.58 -17.09 -4.40
CA ARG A 185 8.97 -16.83 -4.83
C ARG A 185 9.97 -17.27 -3.77
N LEU A 186 9.66 -17.11 -2.49
CA LEU A 186 10.50 -17.62 -1.40
C LEU A 186 10.57 -19.15 -1.41
N GLU A 187 9.45 -19.83 -1.64
CA GLU A 187 9.38 -21.30 -1.77
C GLU A 187 10.22 -21.88 -2.92
N SER A 188 10.62 -21.02 -3.88
CA SER A 188 11.51 -21.39 -4.98
C SER A 188 13.01 -21.20 -4.68
N VAL A 189 13.36 -20.68 -3.50
CA VAL A 189 14.74 -20.55 -3.02
C VAL A 189 15.03 -21.78 -2.15
N ARG A 190 15.67 -22.81 -2.72
CA ARG A 190 15.85 -24.12 -2.08
C ARG A 190 17.30 -24.49 -1.85
N THR A 191 18.19 -23.90 -2.63
CA THR A 191 19.63 -24.18 -2.62
C THR A 191 20.43 -22.89 -2.67
N VAL A 192 21.69 -22.98 -2.28
CA VAL A 192 22.66 -21.88 -2.36
C VAL A 192 22.86 -21.35 -3.78
N HIS A 193 22.48 -22.11 -4.82
CA HIS A 193 22.62 -21.73 -6.22
C HIS A 193 21.35 -21.09 -6.82
N ASP A 194 20.27 -20.95 -6.04
CA ASP A 194 19.00 -20.39 -6.51
C ASP A 194 18.99 -18.84 -6.46
N ASP A 195 20.07 -18.21 -6.94
CA ASP A 195 20.26 -16.75 -6.89
C ASP A 195 19.19 -16.01 -7.70
N GLU A 196 18.77 -16.55 -8.85
CA GLU A 196 17.72 -15.95 -9.66
C GLU A 196 16.35 -15.99 -8.93
N SER A 197 16.03 -17.10 -8.29
CA SER A 197 14.80 -17.25 -7.49
C SER A 197 14.81 -16.27 -6.31
N ALA A 198 15.94 -16.16 -5.61
CA ALA A 198 16.09 -15.23 -4.50
C ALA A 198 16.01 -13.77 -4.95
N HIS A 199 16.58 -13.44 -6.11
CA HIS A 199 16.45 -12.12 -6.72
C HIS A 199 14.99 -11.79 -7.05
N ARG A 200 14.23 -12.74 -7.61
CA ARG A 200 12.80 -12.58 -7.87
C ARG A 200 12.00 -12.40 -6.56
N ALA A 201 12.34 -13.13 -5.50
CA ALA A 201 11.74 -12.96 -4.17
C ALA A 201 12.06 -11.58 -3.59
N ARG A 202 13.30 -11.11 -3.68
CA ARG A 202 13.75 -9.77 -3.26
C ARG A 202 12.95 -8.67 -3.97
N ILE A 203 12.73 -8.80 -5.27
CA ILE A 203 11.88 -7.87 -6.04
C ILE A 203 10.43 -7.90 -5.55
N ALA A 204 9.87 -9.09 -5.30
CA ALA A 204 8.51 -9.23 -4.80
C ALA A 204 8.36 -8.58 -3.40
N GLY A 205 9.32 -8.79 -2.50
CA GLY A 205 9.34 -8.19 -1.17
C GLY A 205 9.43 -6.66 -1.22
N LYS A 206 10.32 -6.11 -2.07
CA LYS A 206 10.40 -4.66 -2.32
C LYS A 206 9.06 -4.10 -2.82
N ARG A 207 8.41 -4.78 -3.77
CA ARG A 207 7.12 -4.33 -4.31
C ARG A 207 6.01 -4.36 -3.27
N LEU A 208 5.92 -5.41 -2.45
CA LEU A 208 4.97 -5.47 -1.34
C LEU A 208 5.22 -4.31 -0.37
N ARG A 209 6.48 -4.10 0.02
CA ARG A 209 6.85 -3.01 0.94
C ARG A 209 6.44 -1.64 0.43
N TYR A 210 6.72 -1.32 -0.84
CA TYR A 210 6.38 -0.01 -1.40
C TYR A 210 4.87 0.22 -1.52
N VAL A 211 4.07 -0.84 -1.59
CA VAL A 211 2.60 -0.74 -1.55
C VAL A 211 2.11 -0.56 -0.10
N LEU A 212 2.76 -1.19 0.87
CA LEU A 212 2.40 -1.07 2.29
C LEU A 212 2.82 0.27 2.90
N GLU A 213 3.96 0.83 2.51
CA GLU A 213 4.53 2.05 3.12
C GLU A 213 3.50 3.20 3.30
N PRO A 214 2.69 3.58 2.29
CA PRO A 214 1.72 4.66 2.44
C PRO A 214 0.55 4.37 3.39
N ILE A 215 0.24 3.08 3.64
CA ILE A 215 -0.92 2.67 4.44
C ILE A 215 -0.55 2.22 5.86
N VAL A 216 0.72 1.86 6.10
CA VAL A 216 1.23 1.42 7.41
C VAL A 216 0.86 2.36 8.57
N PRO A 217 0.89 3.71 8.42
CA PRO A 217 0.47 4.61 9.51
C PRO A 217 -1.03 4.51 9.88
N HIS A 218 -1.84 3.81 9.10
CA HIS A 218 -3.30 3.81 9.21
C HIS A 218 -3.89 2.44 9.57
N VAL A 219 -3.06 1.44 9.83
CA VAL A 219 -3.48 0.07 10.17
C VAL A 219 -2.70 -0.42 11.39
N ALA A 220 -3.36 -1.21 12.24
CA ALA A 220 -2.74 -1.79 13.42
C ALA A 220 -1.60 -2.73 13.03
N GLU A 221 -0.55 -2.76 13.85
CA GLU A 221 0.66 -3.59 13.66
C GLU A 221 1.43 -3.36 12.35
N GLY A 222 1.02 -2.39 11.52
CA GLY A 222 1.64 -2.13 10.22
C GLY A 222 3.13 -1.85 10.30
N GLU A 223 3.58 -1.13 11.33
CA GLU A 223 5.00 -0.83 11.54
C GLU A 223 5.83 -2.08 11.85
N ALA A 224 5.29 -2.98 12.68
CA ALA A 224 5.95 -4.23 13.03
C ALA A 224 6.06 -5.18 11.82
N THR A 225 4.99 -5.30 11.04
CA THR A 225 4.97 -6.08 9.79
C THR A 225 5.93 -5.46 8.76
N LEU A 226 5.95 -4.14 8.62
CA LEU A 226 6.89 -3.43 7.76
C LEU A 226 8.35 -3.66 8.17
N ALA A 227 8.63 -3.66 9.48
CA ALA A 227 9.96 -3.96 10.03
C ALA A 227 10.40 -5.41 9.74
N ARG A 228 9.50 -6.40 9.90
CA ARG A 228 9.77 -7.80 9.48
C ARG A 228 10.09 -7.87 7.99
N LEU A 229 9.28 -7.22 7.15
CA LEU A 229 9.46 -7.21 5.70
C LEU A 229 10.77 -6.54 5.25
N LYS A 230 11.25 -5.53 6.00
CA LYS A 230 12.58 -4.93 5.82
C LYS A 230 13.69 -5.94 6.12
N ARG A 231 13.64 -6.63 7.28
CA ARG A 231 14.62 -7.66 7.63
C ARG A 231 14.71 -8.80 6.60
N LEU A 232 13.58 -9.24 6.06
CA LEU A 232 13.56 -10.21 4.96
C LEU A 232 14.28 -9.67 3.71
N GLN A 233 14.06 -8.40 3.37
CA GLN A 233 14.72 -7.76 2.23
C GLN A 233 16.22 -7.57 2.42
N ASP A 234 16.65 -7.34 3.65
CA ASP A 234 18.05 -7.24 4.03
C ASP A 234 18.72 -8.60 3.86
N ALA A 235 18.14 -9.68 4.41
CA ALA A 235 18.63 -11.05 4.24
C ALA A 235 18.72 -11.48 2.75
N LEU A 236 17.64 -11.29 1.99
CA LEU A 236 17.65 -11.54 0.54
C LEU A 236 18.60 -10.62 -0.22
N GLY A 237 18.88 -9.43 0.33
CA GLY A 237 19.83 -8.47 -0.21
C GLY A 237 21.25 -8.95 -0.06
N ASP A 238 21.64 -9.31 1.15
CA ASP A 238 22.96 -9.82 1.45
C ASP A 238 23.29 -11.06 0.61
N PHE A 239 22.32 -11.98 0.44
CA PHE A 239 22.49 -13.17 -0.40
C PHE A 239 22.66 -12.84 -1.89
N HIS A 240 21.86 -11.92 -2.41
CA HIS A 240 21.98 -11.48 -3.80
C HIS A 240 23.29 -10.73 -4.06
N ASP A 241 23.65 -9.82 -3.15
CA ASP A 241 24.86 -9.02 -3.26
C ASP A 241 26.10 -9.93 -3.20
N ALA A 242 26.13 -10.94 -2.33
CA ALA A 242 27.21 -11.93 -2.27
C ALA A 242 27.38 -12.71 -3.59
N HIS A 243 26.28 -13.12 -4.24
CA HIS A 243 26.32 -13.76 -5.56
C HIS A 243 26.88 -12.83 -6.65
N VAL A 244 26.44 -11.57 -6.66
CA VAL A 244 26.96 -10.57 -7.60
C VAL A 244 28.46 -10.37 -7.39
N TRP A 245 28.91 -10.27 -6.13
CA TRP A 245 30.31 -10.10 -5.80
C TRP A 245 31.16 -11.29 -6.24
N GLN A 246 30.63 -12.52 -6.18
CA GLN A 246 31.36 -13.70 -6.61
C GLN A 246 31.78 -13.59 -8.09
N GLY A 247 30.85 -13.16 -8.95
CA GLY A 247 31.14 -12.88 -10.36
C GLY A 247 32.16 -11.76 -10.54
N VAL A 248 31.99 -10.64 -9.83
CA VAL A 248 32.92 -9.50 -9.91
C VAL A 248 34.35 -9.89 -9.53
N VAL A 249 34.53 -10.70 -8.49
CA VAL A 249 35.86 -11.15 -8.05
C VAL A 249 36.46 -12.16 -9.03
N ALA A 250 35.64 -13.06 -9.58
CA ALA A 250 36.08 -14.01 -10.59
C ALA A 250 36.59 -13.29 -11.86
N ASP A 251 35.81 -12.34 -12.38
CA ASP A 251 36.19 -11.51 -13.54
C ASP A 251 37.48 -10.71 -13.25
N ALA A 252 37.59 -10.14 -12.06
CA ALA A 252 38.79 -9.44 -11.62
C ALA A 252 40.03 -10.34 -11.58
N ALA A 253 39.89 -11.56 -11.06
CA ALA A 253 40.98 -12.53 -10.98
C ALA A 253 41.43 -13.00 -12.37
N GLU A 254 40.48 -13.23 -13.29
CA GLU A 254 40.78 -13.57 -14.68
C GLU A 254 41.55 -12.43 -15.37
N GLN A 255 41.07 -11.20 -15.23
CA GLN A 255 41.70 -10.03 -15.83
C GLN A 255 43.14 -9.84 -15.32
N VAL A 256 43.35 -9.88 -14.00
CA VAL A 256 44.70 -9.76 -13.42
C VAL A 256 45.61 -10.87 -13.94
N THR A 257 45.11 -12.10 -14.05
CA THR A 257 45.89 -13.21 -14.58
C THR A 257 46.31 -12.97 -16.03
N ARG A 258 45.39 -12.44 -16.87
CA ARG A 258 45.66 -12.09 -18.26
C ARG A 258 46.68 -10.95 -18.38
N GLU A 259 46.55 -9.91 -17.57
CA GLU A 259 47.48 -8.77 -17.52
C GLU A 259 48.87 -9.20 -17.05
N GLU A 260 48.96 -10.06 -16.03
CA GLU A 260 50.22 -10.61 -15.56
C GLU A 260 50.90 -11.47 -16.64
N ALA A 261 50.14 -12.31 -17.34
CA ALA A 261 50.64 -13.10 -18.46
C ALA A 261 51.16 -12.21 -19.61
N ALA A 262 50.42 -11.16 -19.97
CA ALA A 262 50.85 -10.21 -21.00
C ALA A 262 52.17 -9.50 -20.60
N ARG A 263 52.31 -9.08 -19.33
CA ARG A 263 53.53 -8.42 -18.82
C ARG A 263 54.76 -9.32 -18.83
N LEU A 264 54.60 -10.64 -18.79
CA LEU A 264 55.71 -11.59 -18.93
C LEU A 264 56.27 -11.66 -20.36
N LEU A 265 55.46 -11.27 -21.35
CA LEU A 265 55.87 -11.22 -22.76
C LEU A 265 56.48 -9.87 -23.14
N GLU A 266 56.32 -8.84 -22.31
CA GLU A 266 56.93 -7.52 -22.54
C GLU A 266 58.43 -7.53 -22.21
N PRO A 267 59.27 -6.84 -23.01
CA PRO A 267 60.68 -6.69 -22.67
C PRO A 267 60.85 -5.96 -21.32
N PRO A 268 61.86 -6.34 -20.51
CA PRO A 268 62.09 -5.72 -19.22
C PRO A 268 62.37 -4.22 -19.41
N PRO A 269 61.86 -3.35 -18.51
CA PRO A 269 62.18 -1.94 -18.57
C PRO A 269 63.68 -1.76 -18.38
N VAL A 270 64.26 -0.80 -19.10
CA VAL A 270 65.70 -0.48 -19.00
C VAL A 270 65.91 0.81 -18.21
N ASP A 271 67.03 0.91 -17.50
CA ASP A 271 67.47 2.16 -16.86
C ASP A 271 68.00 3.17 -17.89
N ALA A 272 68.46 4.33 -17.41
CA ALA A 272 69.01 5.39 -18.27
C ALA A 272 70.25 4.92 -19.05
N GLU A 273 70.92 3.88 -18.58
CA GLU A 273 72.09 3.23 -19.17
C GLU A 273 71.74 2.02 -20.05
N GLY A 274 70.45 1.74 -20.25
CA GLY A 274 69.98 0.64 -21.11
C GLY A 274 70.02 -0.75 -20.45
N LYS A 275 70.29 -0.85 -19.14
CA LYS A 275 70.33 -2.14 -18.43
C LYS A 275 68.95 -2.58 -17.97
N PRO A 276 68.63 -3.89 -18.05
CA PRO A 276 67.34 -4.41 -17.59
C PRO A 276 67.13 -4.18 -16.08
N VAL A 277 66.00 -3.58 -15.72
CA VAL A 277 65.56 -3.35 -14.34
C VAL A 277 64.44 -4.32 -13.99
N ARG A 278 64.50 -4.89 -12.79
CA ARG A 278 63.54 -5.89 -12.31
C ARG A 278 62.21 -5.22 -11.93
N ARG A 279 61.12 -5.49 -12.67
CA ARG A 279 59.77 -5.03 -12.32
C ARG A 279 59.34 -5.56 -10.95
N HIS A 280 59.27 -4.69 -9.94
CA HIS A 280 58.72 -5.02 -8.62
C HIS A 280 57.23 -4.67 -8.55
N VAL A 281 56.39 -5.46 -9.23
CA VAL A 281 54.93 -5.34 -9.10
C VAL A 281 54.42 -6.50 -8.27
N ARG A 282 53.86 -6.21 -7.08
CA ARG A 282 53.22 -7.24 -6.26
C ARG A 282 51.93 -7.69 -6.96
N SER A 283 51.80 -9.00 -7.17
CA SER A 283 50.60 -9.60 -7.76
C SER A 283 49.37 -9.38 -6.87
N ALA A 284 48.26 -8.97 -7.49
CA ALA A 284 46.96 -8.86 -6.83
C ALA A 284 46.27 -10.23 -6.67
N ARG A 285 46.69 -11.24 -7.45
CA ARG A 285 46.04 -12.56 -7.55
C ARG A 285 45.85 -13.27 -6.21
N PRO A 286 46.86 -13.36 -5.30
CA PRO A 286 46.68 -14.04 -4.02
C PRO A 286 45.57 -13.41 -3.16
N GLY A 287 45.41 -12.09 -3.24
CA GLY A 287 44.34 -11.37 -2.56
C GLY A 287 42.97 -11.65 -3.17
N LEU A 288 42.86 -11.60 -4.50
CA LEU A 288 41.61 -11.86 -5.20
C LEU A 288 41.10 -13.29 -4.96
N VAL A 289 42.00 -14.29 -4.94
CA VAL A 289 41.63 -15.68 -4.62
C VAL A 289 41.13 -15.81 -3.17
N ALA A 290 41.77 -15.15 -2.22
CA ALA A 290 41.32 -15.16 -0.82
C ALA A 290 39.95 -14.49 -0.66
N ILE A 291 39.76 -13.33 -1.28
CA ILE A 291 38.48 -12.60 -1.30
C ILE A 291 37.39 -13.47 -1.93
N HIS A 292 37.66 -14.15 -3.04
CA HIS A 292 36.71 -15.06 -3.66
C HIS A 292 36.25 -16.15 -2.67
N GLY A 293 37.19 -16.74 -1.91
CA GLY A 293 36.86 -17.70 -0.85
C GLY A 293 35.96 -17.12 0.24
N HIS A 294 36.21 -15.88 0.69
CA HIS A 294 35.37 -15.20 1.68
C HIS A 294 33.97 -14.88 1.13
N VAL A 295 33.88 -14.49 -0.15
CA VAL A 295 32.58 -14.25 -0.81
C VAL A 295 31.78 -15.56 -0.95
N VAL A 296 32.42 -16.68 -1.32
CA VAL A 296 31.76 -18.00 -1.37
C VAL A 296 31.25 -18.42 0.00
N ALA A 297 32.04 -18.21 1.06
CA ALA A 297 31.58 -18.46 2.43
C ALA A 297 30.34 -17.59 2.77
N ARG A 298 30.39 -16.30 2.45
CA ARG A 298 29.27 -15.38 2.66
C ARG A 298 28.00 -15.80 1.90
N VAL A 299 28.13 -16.31 0.68
CA VAL A 299 27.00 -16.85 -0.09
C VAL A 299 26.31 -17.99 0.68
N THR A 300 27.08 -18.92 1.24
CA THR A 300 26.55 -20.00 2.09
C THR A 300 25.92 -19.45 3.37
N ASP A 301 26.62 -18.60 4.11
CA ASP A 301 26.14 -18.05 5.40
C ASP A 301 24.82 -17.28 5.25
N THR A 302 24.71 -16.48 4.18
CA THR A 302 23.51 -15.68 3.89
C THR A 302 22.35 -16.56 3.41
N PHE A 303 22.62 -17.64 2.68
CA PHE A 303 21.60 -18.64 2.35
C PHE A 303 21.06 -19.34 3.60
N GLU A 304 21.96 -19.82 4.47
CA GLU A 304 21.57 -20.48 5.72
C GLU A 304 20.74 -19.55 6.62
N ALA A 305 21.08 -18.25 6.65
CA ALA A 305 20.27 -17.26 7.34
C ALA A 305 18.86 -17.10 6.74
N ILE A 306 18.71 -17.11 5.42
CA ILE A 306 17.39 -17.08 4.76
C ILE A 306 16.58 -18.33 5.13
N VAL A 307 17.19 -19.52 5.07
CA VAL A 307 16.49 -20.77 5.42
C VAL A 307 16.04 -20.75 6.87
N ARG A 308 16.94 -20.39 7.79
CA ARG A 308 16.63 -20.38 9.23
C ARG A 308 15.55 -19.36 9.59
N ASP A 309 15.64 -18.15 9.05
CA ASP A 309 14.85 -17.02 9.55
C ASP A 309 13.61 -16.73 8.68
N TRP A 310 13.52 -17.29 7.46
CA TRP A 310 12.50 -16.93 6.46
C TRP A 310 11.96 -18.11 5.62
N SER A 311 12.17 -19.36 6.05
CA SER A 311 11.57 -20.54 5.41
C SER A 311 10.65 -21.32 6.36
N GLY A 312 9.71 -22.08 5.79
CA GLY A 312 8.71 -22.83 6.57
C GLY A 312 7.97 -21.94 7.57
N ASP A 313 7.87 -22.41 8.80
CA ASP A 313 7.14 -21.72 9.89
C ASP A 313 7.77 -20.36 10.25
N ALA A 314 9.06 -20.14 10.00
CA ALA A 314 9.72 -18.87 10.29
C ALA A 314 9.17 -17.70 9.43
N LEU A 315 8.61 -18.00 8.26
CA LEU A 315 7.97 -17.01 7.40
C LEU A 315 6.57 -16.60 7.91
N GLN A 316 5.90 -17.47 8.67
CA GLN A 316 4.49 -17.35 9.02
C GLN A 316 4.15 -16.02 9.73
N PRO A 317 4.93 -15.53 10.71
CA PRO A 317 4.61 -14.27 11.38
C PRO A 317 4.63 -13.03 10.45
N LEU A 318 5.42 -13.05 9.37
CA LEU A 318 5.37 -11.98 8.37
C LEU A 318 4.09 -12.09 7.54
N MET A 319 3.67 -13.31 7.20
CA MET A 319 2.46 -13.56 6.42
C MET A 319 1.20 -13.21 7.22
N ASP A 320 1.14 -13.60 8.50
CA ASP A 320 0.01 -13.28 9.39
C ASP A 320 -0.14 -11.77 9.56
N GLY A 321 0.97 -11.07 9.78
CA GLY A 321 0.94 -9.60 9.90
C GLY A 321 0.47 -8.90 8.61
N VAL A 322 0.77 -9.46 7.42
CA VAL A 322 0.26 -8.91 6.15
C VAL A 322 -1.23 -9.26 5.95
N GLU A 323 -1.67 -10.45 6.37
CA GLU A 323 -3.07 -10.86 6.29
C GLU A 323 -3.95 -10.05 7.24
N ALA A 324 -3.52 -9.84 8.49
CA ALA A 324 -4.21 -9.02 9.47
C ALA A 324 -4.42 -7.57 8.96
N MET A 325 -3.39 -6.97 8.35
CA MET A 325 -3.53 -5.66 7.69
C MET A 325 -4.57 -5.69 6.56
N ALA A 326 -4.62 -6.76 5.76
CA ALA A 326 -5.59 -6.89 4.67
C ALA A 326 -7.02 -7.11 5.18
N GLU A 327 -7.19 -7.85 6.28
CA GLU A 327 -8.47 -8.03 6.97
C GLU A 327 -9.00 -6.72 7.56
N GLU A 328 -8.14 -5.93 8.19
CA GLU A 328 -8.50 -4.60 8.69
C GLU A 328 -8.96 -3.66 7.56
N LEU A 329 -8.23 -3.65 6.44
CA LEU A 329 -8.60 -2.89 5.25
C LEU A 329 -9.93 -3.35 4.65
N ASP A 330 -10.19 -4.66 4.60
CA ASP A 330 -11.47 -5.22 4.16
C ASP A 330 -12.61 -4.82 5.09
N LEU A 331 -12.40 -4.92 6.41
CA LEU A 331 -13.40 -4.55 7.40
C LEU A 331 -13.75 -3.07 7.27
N ARG A 332 -12.73 -2.20 7.13
CA ARG A 332 -12.91 -0.76 6.91
C ARG A 332 -13.62 -0.45 5.58
N ALA A 333 -13.33 -1.20 4.53
CA ALA A 333 -14.05 -1.07 3.26
C ALA A 333 -15.54 -1.45 3.38
N ARG A 334 -15.88 -2.35 4.30
CA ARG A 334 -17.25 -2.81 4.58
C ARG A 334 -17.98 -1.93 5.61
N SER A 335 -17.29 -1.30 6.54
CA SER A 335 -17.88 -0.52 7.66
C SER A 335 -18.59 0.77 7.23
N GLY A 336 -18.42 1.20 5.96
CA GLY A 336 -19.23 2.25 5.35
C GLY A 336 -20.53 1.74 4.67
N VAL A 337 -20.97 0.52 4.98
CA VAL A 337 -22.28 -0.02 4.60
C VAL A 337 -23.09 -0.17 5.89
N GLU A 338 -24.12 0.66 6.09
CA GLU A 338 -25.13 0.38 7.10
C GLU A 338 -25.88 -0.89 6.66
N ILE A 339 -25.69 -1.98 7.39
CA ILE A 339 -26.41 -3.23 7.16
C ILE A 339 -27.66 -3.19 8.03
N GLU A 340 -28.75 -2.67 7.48
CA GLU A 340 -30.06 -2.68 8.13
C GLU A 340 -30.82 -3.96 7.73
N ARG A 341 -31.33 -4.70 8.71
CA ARG A 341 -32.34 -5.73 8.48
C ARG A 341 -33.71 -5.24 8.92
N LYS A 342 -34.74 -5.60 8.17
CA LYS A 342 -36.11 -5.14 8.37
C LYS A 342 -37.10 -6.29 8.38
N TYR A 343 -37.99 -6.28 9.34
CA TYR A 343 -38.98 -7.34 9.57
C TYR A 343 -40.38 -6.76 9.64
N LEU A 344 -41.32 -7.39 8.93
CA LEU A 344 -42.74 -7.11 9.08
C LEU A 344 -43.24 -7.79 10.36
N LEU A 345 -43.94 -7.04 11.21
CA LEU A 345 -44.55 -7.57 12.42
C LEU A 345 -46.07 -7.70 12.26
N ARG A 346 -46.65 -8.73 12.87
CA ARG A 346 -48.10 -8.96 12.92
C ARG A 346 -48.83 -7.97 13.83
N GLY A 347 -48.09 -7.26 14.67
CA GLY A 347 -48.61 -6.28 15.62
C GLY A 347 -47.51 -5.74 16.53
N LEU A 348 -47.85 -4.73 17.33
CA LEU A 348 -46.93 -4.14 18.29
C LEU A 348 -46.62 -5.14 19.42
N PRO A 349 -45.33 -5.39 19.77
CA PRO A 349 -44.99 -6.22 20.91
C PRO A 349 -45.62 -5.71 22.21
N LEU A 350 -46.16 -6.63 23.03
CA LEU A 350 -46.86 -6.29 24.28
C LEU A 350 -45.93 -5.74 25.37
N HIS A 351 -44.66 -6.15 25.36
CA HIS A 351 -43.66 -5.72 26.33
C HIS A 351 -42.34 -5.44 25.61
N MET A 352 -41.87 -4.20 25.66
CA MET A 352 -40.58 -3.78 25.12
C MET A 352 -39.75 -3.22 26.27
N PRO A 353 -38.76 -3.97 26.78
CA PRO A 353 -38.03 -3.60 27.99
C PRO A 353 -37.22 -2.32 27.78
N ASN A 354 -37.33 -1.36 28.70
CA ASN A 354 -36.59 -0.08 28.68
C ASN A 354 -36.70 0.70 27.35
N ALA A 355 -37.80 0.52 26.62
CA ALA A 355 -37.96 1.15 25.31
C ALA A 355 -38.00 2.67 25.42
N THR A 356 -37.12 3.35 24.68
CA THR A 356 -37.23 4.80 24.48
C THR A 356 -38.17 5.06 23.32
N VAL A 357 -39.24 5.82 23.56
CA VAL A 357 -40.24 6.14 22.52
C VAL A 357 -39.94 7.48 21.88
N GLN A 358 -39.81 7.48 20.56
CA GLN A 358 -39.61 8.67 19.74
C GLN A 358 -40.84 8.90 18.86
N HIS A 359 -41.39 10.11 18.90
CA HIS A 359 -42.43 10.52 17.96
C HIS A 359 -41.76 11.15 16.74
N ILE A 360 -41.94 10.52 15.57
CA ILE A 360 -41.25 10.91 14.34
C ILE A 360 -42.29 11.30 13.29
N VAL A 361 -42.16 12.54 12.81
CA VAL A 361 -42.89 13.03 11.64
C VAL A 361 -41.87 13.27 10.53
N GLN A 362 -42.09 12.65 9.37
CA GLN A 362 -41.17 12.72 8.24
C GLN A 362 -41.90 12.99 6.93
N GLY A 363 -41.24 13.72 6.05
CA GLY A 363 -41.77 14.15 4.76
C GLY A 363 -40.68 14.07 3.70
N TYR A 364 -41.06 13.62 2.52
CA TYR A 364 -40.16 13.39 1.39
C TYR A 364 -40.45 14.40 0.28
N LEU A 365 -39.44 15.18 -0.11
CA LEU A 365 -39.57 16.11 -1.22
C LEU A 365 -39.67 15.35 -2.55
N PRO A 366 -40.56 15.78 -3.46
CA PRO A 366 -40.72 15.13 -4.76
C PRO A 366 -39.47 15.32 -5.63
N GLY A 367 -38.88 14.21 -6.08
CA GLY A 367 -37.72 14.20 -6.96
C GLY A 367 -37.44 12.78 -7.48
N MET A 368 -37.00 12.66 -8.74
CA MET A 368 -36.78 11.33 -9.37
C MET A 368 -35.36 10.77 -9.14
N ARG A 369 -34.39 11.61 -8.74
CA ARG A 369 -32.97 11.22 -8.62
C ARG A 369 -32.33 11.54 -7.27
N LEU A 370 -32.94 12.43 -6.51
CA LEU A 370 -32.50 12.86 -5.19
C LEU A 370 -33.74 12.88 -4.32
N VAL A 371 -33.73 12.08 -3.25
CA VAL A 371 -34.82 12.03 -2.29
C VAL A 371 -34.35 12.76 -1.05
N GLU A 372 -34.97 13.89 -0.78
CA GLU A 372 -34.67 14.68 0.41
C GLU A 372 -35.73 14.42 1.47
N ARG A 373 -35.28 14.03 2.67
CA ARG A 373 -36.12 13.75 3.84
C ARG A 373 -35.97 14.87 4.85
N LEU A 374 -37.09 15.41 5.31
CA LEU A 374 -37.16 16.27 6.48
C LEU A 374 -37.73 15.45 7.64
N ARG A 375 -37.09 15.53 8.80
CA ARG A 375 -37.49 14.77 9.98
C ARG A 375 -37.56 15.67 11.20
N ARG A 376 -38.69 15.62 11.91
CA ARG A 376 -38.84 16.16 13.26
C ARG A 376 -38.94 15.01 14.24
N VAL A 377 -38.10 15.01 15.26
CA VAL A 377 -38.09 14.00 16.34
C VAL A 377 -38.39 14.68 17.66
N ARG A 378 -39.31 14.11 18.44
CA ARG A 378 -39.60 14.52 19.81
C ARG A 378 -39.37 13.35 20.77
N VAL A 379 -38.58 13.59 21.81
CA VAL A 379 -38.37 12.68 22.95
C VAL A 379 -38.62 13.46 24.24
N GLY A 380 -39.68 13.13 24.96
CA GLY A 380 -40.16 13.97 26.07
C GLY A 380 -40.50 15.39 25.60
N GLU A 381 -39.92 16.41 26.25
CA GLU A 381 -40.11 17.82 25.90
C GLU A 381 -39.10 18.35 24.85
N VAL A 382 -38.09 17.56 24.46
CA VAL A 382 -37.03 18.00 23.55
C VAL A 382 -37.42 17.72 22.09
N GLU A 383 -37.31 18.74 21.23
CA GLU A 383 -37.51 18.63 19.77
C GLU A 383 -36.22 18.89 18.99
N ARG A 384 -35.96 18.07 17.96
CA ARG A 384 -34.85 18.24 17.01
C ARG A 384 -35.32 18.11 15.56
N PHE A 385 -34.62 18.77 14.64
CA PHE A 385 -34.95 18.85 13.22
C PHE A 385 -33.77 18.39 12.38
N PHE A 386 -34.04 17.55 11.40
CA PHE A 386 -33.00 16.97 10.55
C PHE A 386 -33.38 17.09 9.09
N ARG A 387 -32.34 17.22 8.27
CA ARG A 387 -32.39 17.19 6.82
C ARG A 387 -31.49 16.05 6.34
N THR A 388 -32.02 15.17 5.51
CA THR A 388 -31.26 14.06 4.93
C THR A 388 -31.35 14.11 3.42
N VAL A 389 -30.21 14.07 2.74
CA VAL A 389 -30.14 13.89 1.29
C VAL A 389 -29.78 12.44 1.01
N LYS A 390 -30.71 11.70 0.40
CA LYS A 390 -30.52 10.30 0.01
C LYS A 390 -30.30 10.19 -1.49
N SER A 391 -29.26 9.47 -1.88
CA SER A 391 -28.96 9.14 -3.28
C SER A 391 -28.61 7.65 -3.43
N GLY A 392 -29.07 7.04 -4.53
CA GLY A 392 -28.90 5.59 -4.80
C GLY A 392 -30.18 4.76 -4.63
N THR A 393 -30.12 3.47 -4.98
CA THR A 393 -31.25 2.52 -4.97
C THR A 393 -30.81 1.17 -4.37
N GLY A 394 -31.69 0.49 -3.62
CA GLY A 394 -31.42 -0.84 -3.05
C GLY A 394 -30.68 -0.82 -1.70
N LEU A 395 -29.90 -1.87 -1.43
CA LEU A 395 -29.10 -2.11 -0.20
C LEU A 395 -27.91 -1.13 -0.01
N VAL A 396 -27.56 -0.35 -1.03
CA VAL A 396 -26.46 0.63 -0.96
C VAL A 396 -27.03 2.01 -1.26
N ARG A 397 -27.10 2.85 -0.22
CA ARG A 397 -27.52 4.25 -0.31
C ARG A 397 -26.44 5.14 0.30
N THR A 398 -26.20 6.30 -0.31
CA THR A 398 -25.43 7.37 0.33
C THR A 398 -26.43 8.31 0.97
N GLU A 399 -26.34 8.44 2.29
CA GLU A 399 -27.17 9.35 3.08
C GLU A 399 -26.26 10.39 3.73
N LEU A 400 -26.55 11.67 3.46
CA LEU A 400 -25.98 12.79 4.21
C LEU A 400 -27.08 13.32 5.12
N GLU A 401 -26.97 13.06 6.42
CA GLU A 401 -27.86 13.61 7.44
C GLU A 401 -27.17 14.75 8.19
N GLU A 402 -27.87 15.87 8.30
CA GLU A 402 -27.43 17.04 9.08
C GLU A 402 -28.60 17.53 9.96
N GLU A 403 -28.27 18.00 11.16
CA GLU A 403 -29.23 18.74 11.98
C GLU A 403 -29.51 20.09 11.31
N CYS A 404 -30.79 20.46 11.19
CA CYS A 404 -31.21 21.70 10.55
C CYS A 404 -31.97 22.60 11.52
N SER A 405 -32.10 23.88 11.19
CA SER A 405 -32.91 24.79 11.99
C SER A 405 -34.41 24.53 11.77
N ARG A 406 -35.22 24.83 12.78
CA ARG A 406 -36.70 24.83 12.65
C ARG A 406 -37.17 25.66 11.45
N ALA A 407 -36.55 26.81 11.20
CA ALA A 407 -36.91 27.68 10.08
C ALA A 407 -36.73 26.99 8.71
N VAL A 408 -35.64 26.23 8.53
CA VAL A 408 -35.41 25.44 7.30
C VAL A 408 -36.45 24.35 7.18
N PHE A 409 -36.74 23.62 8.26
CA PHE A 409 -37.77 22.59 8.28
C PHE A 409 -39.15 23.17 7.90
N ASP A 410 -39.60 24.22 8.57
CA ASP A 410 -40.92 24.83 8.35
C ASP A 410 -41.08 25.40 6.93
N THR A 411 -39.98 25.89 6.33
CA THR A 411 -39.98 26.40 4.96
C THR A 411 -40.18 25.28 3.93
N LEU A 412 -39.51 24.14 4.12
CA LEU A 412 -39.52 23.03 3.16
C LEU A 412 -40.67 22.04 3.42
N TRP A 413 -41.18 21.96 4.65
CA TRP A 413 -42.22 21.02 5.05
C TRP A 413 -43.49 21.05 4.18
N PRO A 414 -44.03 22.22 3.76
CA PRO A 414 -45.20 22.28 2.88
C PRO A 414 -45.01 21.54 1.55
N LEU A 415 -43.78 21.47 1.03
CA LEU A 415 -43.46 20.83 -0.24
C LEU A 415 -43.49 19.28 -0.18
N THR A 416 -43.62 18.71 1.01
CA THR A 416 -43.73 17.26 1.25
C THR A 416 -45.19 16.77 1.28
N LEU A 417 -46.17 17.65 1.00
CA LEU A 417 -47.59 17.29 1.06
C LEU A 417 -47.91 16.10 0.15
N GLY A 418 -48.64 15.11 0.68
CA GLY A 418 -48.91 13.84 -0.01
C GLY A 418 -47.74 12.86 -0.02
N ARG A 419 -46.64 13.16 0.68
CA ARG A 419 -45.44 12.31 0.82
C ARG A 419 -44.94 12.29 2.26
N ARG A 420 -45.81 11.96 3.22
CA ARG A 420 -45.51 12.02 4.66
C ARG A 420 -45.74 10.70 5.36
N VAL A 421 -44.98 10.50 6.44
CA VAL A 421 -45.17 9.40 7.37
C VAL A 421 -45.14 9.92 8.81
N GLU A 422 -46.03 9.39 9.64
CA GLU A 422 -45.99 9.57 11.09
C GLU A 422 -45.88 8.22 11.80
N LYS A 423 -44.97 8.12 12.77
CA LYS A 423 -44.72 6.89 13.52
C LYS A 423 -44.25 7.14 14.95
N ARG A 424 -44.49 6.16 15.81
CA ARG A 424 -43.84 6.01 17.11
C ARG A 424 -42.75 4.94 16.97
N ARG A 425 -41.50 5.34 17.20
CA ARG A 425 -40.34 4.42 17.18
C ARG A 425 -39.99 4.03 18.62
N HIS A 426 -40.05 2.75 18.91
CA HIS A 426 -39.63 2.15 20.17
C HIS A 426 -38.21 1.63 20.01
N VAL A 427 -37.23 2.27 20.65
CA VAL A 427 -35.82 1.86 20.61
C VAL A 427 -35.51 1.02 21.84
N VAL A 428 -35.12 -0.23 21.63
CA VAL A 428 -34.74 -1.19 22.68
C VAL A 428 -33.28 -1.58 22.49
N ALA A 429 -32.45 -1.32 23.50
CA ALA A 429 -31.05 -1.74 23.51
C ALA A 429 -30.92 -3.17 24.05
N GLU A 430 -30.22 -4.02 23.30
CA GLU A 430 -29.96 -5.42 23.64
C GLU A 430 -28.45 -5.69 23.46
N GLY A 431 -27.67 -5.48 24.51
CA GLY A 431 -26.20 -5.54 24.44
C GLY A 431 -25.62 -4.39 23.60
N SER A 432 -24.88 -4.72 22.54
CA SER A 432 -24.33 -3.74 21.58
C SER A 432 -25.25 -3.44 20.40
N LEU A 433 -26.40 -4.12 20.30
CA LEU A 433 -27.36 -3.99 19.21
C LEU A 433 -28.57 -3.16 19.66
N HIS A 434 -29.18 -2.46 18.71
CA HIS A 434 -30.37 -1.65 18.95
C HIS A 434 -31.48 -2.11 18.01
N TRP A 435 -32.60 -2.53 18.59
CA TRP A 435 -33.82 -2.81 17.86
C TRP A 435 -34.68 -1.55 17.82
N GLU A 436 -35.14 -1.18 16.64
CA GLU A 436 -36.07 -0.08 16.42
C GLU A 436 -37.41 -0.64 15.92
N VAL A 437 -38.44 -0.58 16.76
CA VAL A 437 -39.81 -0.99 16.36
C VAL A 437 -40.62 0.24 16.00
N ASP A 438 -40.94 0.38 14.72
CA ASP A 438 -41.74 1.45 14.15
C ASP A 438 -43.21 1.08 14.12
N GLU A 439 -44.01 1.70 14.98
CA GLU A 439 -45.46 1.71 14.93
C GLU A 439 -45.93 2.90 14.09
N PHE A 440 -46.39 2.66 12.87
CA PHE A 440 -46.91 3.73 12.03
C PHE A 440 -48.28 4.17 12.57
N THR A 441 -48.47 5.47 12.74
CA THR A 441 -49.70 6.01 13.34
C THR A 441 -50.67 6.55 12.29
N ASP A 442 -50.20 6.69 11.06
CA ASP A 442 -50.98 7.11 9.90
C ASP A 442 -51.50 5.93 9.06
N ARG A 443 -51.10 4.70 9.39
CA ARG A 443 -51.53 3.45 8.74
C ARG A 443 -51.32 2.27 9.68
N GLU A 444 -52.09 1.20 9.51
CA GLU A 444 -51.91 -0.03 10.29
C GLU A 444 -50.68 -0.81 9.78
N LEU A 445 -49.50 -0.47 10.28
CA LEU A 445 -48.24 -1.12 9.95
C LEU A 445 -47.28 -1.07 11.14
N VAL A 446 -46.60 -2.18 11.41
CA VAL A 446 -45.52 -2.25 12.39
C VAL A 446 -44.31 -2.93 11.77
N LEU A 447 -43.14 -2.28 11.87
CA LEU A 447 -41.87 -2.79 11.35
C LEU A 447 -40.84 -2.85 12.46
N ALA A 448 -39.98 -3.87 12.47
CA ALA A 448 -38.77 -3.89 13.28
C ALA A 448 -37.55 -3.73 12.38
N GLU A 449 -36.65 -2.85 12.78
CA GLU A 449 -35.37 -2.59 12.12
C GLU A 449 -34.24 -2.90 13.13
N ILE A 450 -33.12 -3.43 12.63
CA ILE A 450 -31.89 -3.60 13.39
C ILE A 450 -30.70 -3.25 12.50
N GLU A 451 -29.81 -2.42 13.03
CA GLU A 451 -28.52 -2.15 12.41
C GLU A 451 -27.49 -3.20 12.85
N LEU A 452 -26.83 -3.81 11.88
CA LEU A 452 -25.81 -4.82 12.09
C LEU A 452 -24.43 -4.30 11.69
N PRO A 453 -23.37 -4.65 12.44
CA PRO A 453 -22.01 -4.31 12.07
C PRO A 453 -21.54 -4.92 10.72
N SER A 454 -22.18 -6.01 10.26
CA SER A 454 -21.91 -6.64 8.98
C SER A 454 -23.06 -7.55 8.51
N ALA A 455 -23.10 -7.85 7.21
CA ALA A 455 -24.11 -8.73 6.59
C ALA A 455 -24.06 -10.19 7.06
N ASP A 456 -22.88 -10.62 7.52
CA ASP A 456 -22.61 -12.00 7.93
C ASP A 456 -23.09 -12.30 9.36
N ILE A 457 -23.45 -11.26 10.13
CA ILE A 457 -24.02 -11.42 11.46
C ILE A 457 -25.51 -11.78 11.33
N THR A 458 -25.91 -12.86 11.99
CA THR A 458 -27.32 -13.19 12.18
C THR A 458 -27.69 -12.81 13.61
N ALA A 459 -28.53 -11.79 13.78
CA ALA A 459 -29.06 -11.45 15.09
C ALA A 459 -30.15 -12.46 15.48
N GLU A 460 -30.04 -13.01 16.69
CA GLU A 460 -31.13 -13.79 17.28
C GLU A 460 -32.25 -12.83 17.70
N PHE A 461 -33.50 -13.21 17.43
CA PHE A 461 -34.65 -12.40 17.86
C PHE A 461 -34.81 -12.48 19.38
N PRO A 462 -34.91 -11.35 20.08
CA PRO A 462 -35.28 -11.34 21.49
C PRO A 462 -36.65 -12.01 21.72
N ALA A 463 -36.84 -12.64 22.89
CA ALA A 463 -38.07 -13.35 23.23
C ALA A 463 -39.33 -12.46 23.12
N TRP A 464 -39.18 -11.16 23.39
CA TRP A 464 -40.27 -10.19 23.30
C TRP A 464 -40.68 -9.83 21.87
N LEU A 465 -39.79 -10.03 20.88
CA LEU A 465 -40.03 -9.71 19.47
C LEU A 465 -40.44 -10.96 18.68
N LEU A 466 -39.85 -12.12 18.99
CA LEU A 466 -39.96 -13.36 18.22
C LEU A 466 -41.40 -13.78 17.90
N SER A 467 -42.34 -13.61 18.84
CA SER A 467 -43.73 -14.07 18.69
C SER A 467 -44.55 -13.25 17.69
N VAL A 468 -44.13 -12.03 17.37
CA VAL A 468 -44.86 -11.11 16.48
C VAL A 468 -44.19 -10.93 15.12
N VAL A 469 -42.99 -11.47 14.90
CA VAL A 469 -42.31 -11.42 13.61
C VAL A 469 -43.10 -12.25 12.58
N GLU A 470 -43.46 -11.63 11.47
CA GLU A 470 -44.15 -12.30 10.37
C GLU A 470 -43.16 -12.82 9.32
N ARG A 471 -42.33 -11.93 8.77
CA ARG A 471 -41.33 -12.26 7.74
C ARG A 471 -40.26 -11.18 7.62
N ASP A 472 -39.12 -11.57 7.06
CA ASP A 472 -38.06 -10.67 6.61
C ASP A 472 -38.54 -9.89 5.36
N VAL A 473 -38.43 -8.57 5.41
CA VAL A 473 -38.73 -7.64 4.31
C VAL A 473 -37.51 -6.79 3.94
N THR A 474 -36.32 -7.24 4.31
CA THR A 474 -35.06 -6.58 3.99
C THR A 474 -34.90 -6.47 2.47
N GLY A 475 -34.63 -5.26 1.98
CA GLY A 475 -34.50 -4.97 0.55
C GLY A 475 -35.82 -4.86 -0.21
N ASP A 476 -36.97 -5.11 0.42
CA ASP A 476 -38.28 -4.90 -0.20
C ASP A 476 -38.61 -3.40 -0.27
N GLY A 477 -38.61 -2.88 -1.49
CA GLY A 477 -38.89 -1.47 -1.77
C GLY A 477 -40.26 -0.99 -1.31
N ALA A 478 -41.23 -1.88 -1.09
CA ALA A 478 -42.56 -1.50 -0.60
C ALA A 478 -42.56 -1.07 0.88
N TYR A 479 -41.59 -1.53 1.68
CA TYR A 479 -41.50 -1.28 3.13
C TYR A 479 -40.42 -0.24 3.49
N VAL A 480 -39.96 0.55 2.52
CA VAL A 480 -39.13 1.72 2.80
C VAL A 480 -40.01 2.93 3.09
N ASN A 481 -39.64 3.73 4.10
CA ASN A 481 -40.43 4.88 4.54
C ASN A 481 -40.79 5.86 3.40
N ALA A 482 -39.93 6.02 2.40
CA ALA A 482 -40.20 6.87 1.24
C ALA A 482 -41.31 6.31 0.33
N ALA A 483 -41.43 4.99 0.19
CA ALA A 483 -42.50 4.35 -0.58
C ALA A 483 -43.82 4.37 0.21
N LEU A 484 -43.75 4.10 1.51
CA LEU A 484 -44.91 4.16 2.42
C LEU A 484 -45.51 5.56 2.54
N ALA A 485 -44.72 6.60 2.26
CA ALA A 485 -45.16 7.98 2.32
C ALA A 485 -46.10 8.38 1.17
N CYS A 486 -46.09 7.62 0.06
CA CYS A 486 -46.71 7.98 -1.22
C CYS A 486 -48.17 7.56 -1.34
#